data_AF-A0A1I0ZHH9-F1
#
_entry.id   AF-A0A1I0ZHH9-F1
#
_cell.length_a   1.000
_cell.length_b   1.000
_cell.length_c   1.000
_cell.angle_alpha   90.00
_cell.angle_beta   90.00
_cell.angle_gamma   90.00
#
_symmetry.space_group_name_H-M   'P 1'
#
loop_
_entity.id
_entity.type
_entity.pdbx_description
1 polymer ?
#
loop_
_entity_poly.entity_id
_entity_poly.type
_entity_poly.pdbx_seq_one_letter_code
_entity_poly.pdbx_strand_id
1 'polypeptide(L)'
;MTDPEGEYQRLVSGDAGVIAAATEALHSALLDVDRAQEDLAGCGVRDWSGLGADAYASRLEVLRTGVARAHVALGVTHSAVATAEDAYTWCDDTATYFIRHWRSRPAGLPPVVEELFARLVNGLLLATGTTYNARLAGVTAVLTGDDEDLDELSDEARAWVEQGLARNQEWLDDYGSTLGPRIPSIGAWGDGRGRIPQGLGYDPRTGLLLQGFYDQDDGDPSVMALIDEVTGEKVGEVKLGGVTPGALGQEDVDHGTPGHAGGVTVDGDTVYVTDKGKVYTYSLSDMRDSGPGATVQPQSVQTVDNGGSYSAMKDGLLYLGTFTEKSEGTLHVYQPDGRGGWVEMPDRAVTTPPRCQGVIVRNGEYVFSTSFGRDNESALVVQDHDGSRESYAFPNMSEGLVEVDGNVLVTYESGATKYGGDEDDLWPTPNLTSTPLSGLGLSGEFFIGPESLVLVAAELEGPGRRMTRTSHDVAAVRLSAGDLGKVPQAPDFAQAVRRLVASIGDGLRASGTAVGHAADSLRATARDAARTDDAVHSGFDRARLD
;
A
#
# COMPACT_ATOMS: atom_id res chain seq x y z
N MET A 1 15.94 44.97 -39.49
CA MET A 1 14.77 45.47 -38.76
C MET A 1 14.24 44.29 -37.97
N THR A 2 14.07 44.45 -36.66
CA THR A 2 13.51 43.37 -35.83
C THR A 2 12.04 43.23 -36.18
N ASP A 3 11.56 42.04 -36.53
CA ASP A 3 10.13 41.81 -36.80
C ASP A 3 9.54 40.90 -35.72
N PRO A 4 8.74 41.46 -34.77
CA PRO A 4 8.11 40.69 -33.71
C PRO A 4 7.18 39.57 -34.21
N GLU A 5 6.70 39.66 -35.45
CA GLU A 5 5.77 38.69 -36.02
C GLU A 5 6.40 37.30 -36.18
N GLY A 6 7.71 37.24 -36.48
CA GLY A 6 8.42 35.97 -36.60
C GLY A 6 8.52 35.22 -35.27
N GLU A 7 8.78 35.94 -34.17
CA GLU A 7 8.85 35.36 -32.83
C GLU A 7 7.46 34.97 -32.32
N TYR A 8 6.43 35.80 -32.58
CA TYR A 8 5.05 35.44 -32.30
C TYR A 8 4.64 34.14 -32.99
N GLN A 9 4.85 34.03 -34.31
CA GLN A 9 4.53 32.84 -35.09
C GLN A 9 5.25 31.58 -34.57
N ARG A 10 6.48 31.73 -34.05
CA ARG A 10 7.23 30.62 -33.46
C ARG A 10 6.52 30.10 -32.20
N LEU A 11 6.09 30.99 -31.31
CA LEU A 11 5.48 30.64 -30.03
C LEU A 11 4.08 30.03 -30.20
N VAL A 12 3.25 30.58 -31.10
CA VAL A 12 1.85 30.15 -31.29
C VAL A 12 1.66 29.08 -32.37
N SER A 13 2.76 28.45 -32.81
CA SER A 13 2.72 27.46 -33.90
C SER A 13 2.22 26.08 -33.48
N GLY A 14 1.97 25.86 -32.19
CA GLY A 14 1.43 24.62 -31.65
C GLY A 14 -0.09 24.51 -31.77
N ASP A 15 -0.62 23.39 -31.30
CA ASP A 15 -2.03 23.03 -31.35
C ASP A 15 -2.52 22.69 -29.95
N ALA A 16 -3.13 23.67 -29.28
CA ALA A 16 -3.69 23.50 -27.93
C ALA A 16 -4.79 22.41 -27.90
N GLY A 17 -5.52 22.22 -28.99
CA GLY A 17 -6.55 21.19 -29.08
C GLY A 17 -5.96 19.77 -29.06
N VAL A 18 -4.81 19.57 -29.69
CA VAL A 18 -4.09 18.29 -29.64
C VAL A 18 -3.53 18.02 -28.25
N ILE A 19 -2.98 19.03 -27.56
CA ILE A 19 -2.48 18.88 -26.18
C ILE A 19 -3.64 18.51 -25.24
N ALA A 20 -4.75 19.25 -25.29
CA ALA A 20 -5.94 18.98 -24.49
C ALA A 20 -6.53 17.58 -24.73
N ALA A 21 -6.58 17.15 -25.99
CA ALA A 21 -7.03 15.80 -26.34
C ALA A 21 -6.10 14.71 -25.77
N ALA A 22 -4.78 14.96 -25.72
CA ALA A 22 -3.82 14.06 -25.08
C ALA A 22 -4.01 14.02 -23.56
N THR A 23 -4.21 15.17 -22.91
CA THR A 23 -4.53 15.25 -21.47
C THR A 23 -5.77 14.44 -21.13
N GLU A 24 -6.88 14.65 -21.85
CA GLU A 24 -8.15 13.95 -21.60
C GLU A 24 -8.04 12.43 -21.83
N ALA A 25 -7.31 12.01 -22.88
CA ALA A 25 -7.08 10.60 -23.15
C ALA A 25 -6.27 9.92 -22.02
N LEU A 26 -5.26 10.60 -21.47
CA LEU A 26 -4.48 10.11 -20.33
C LEU A 26 -5.31 10.08 -19.05
N HIS A 27 -6.16 11.08 -18.81
CA HIS A 27 -7.08 11.10 -17.68
C HIS A 27 -8.10 9.94 -17.73
N SER A 28 -8.71 9.73 -18.89
CA SER A 28 -9.63 8.60 -19.12
C SER A 28 -8.93 7.25 -18.90
N ALA A 29 -7.68 7.11 -19.37
CA ALA A 29 -6.89 5.92 -19.14
C ALA A 29 -6.59 5.69 -17.65
N LEU A 30 -6.28 6.75 -16.90
CA LEU A 30 -6.05 6.68 -15.45
C LEU A 30 -7.28 6.12 -14.72
N LEU A 31 -8.47 6.64 -15.01
CA LEU A 31 -9.73 6.17 -14.42
C LEU A 31 -10.05 4.71 -14.77
N ASP A 32 -9.67 4.25 -15.96
CA ASP A 32 -9.85 2.85 -16.34
C ASP A 32 -8.83 1.93 -15.65
N VAL A 33 -7.59 2.37 -15.43
CA VAL A 33 -6.61 1.60 -14.66
C VAL A 33 -7.01 1.51 -13.19
N ASP A 34 -7.50 2.60 -12.61
CA ASP A 34 -8.01 2.65 -11.23
C ASP A 34 -9.14 1.62 -11.01
N ARG A 35 -10.16 1.62 -11.89
CA ARG A 35 -11.20 0.59 -11.88
C ARG A 35 -10.65 -0.83 -12.08
N ALA A 36 -9.60 -1.02 -12.87
CA ALA A 36 -8.98 -2.33 -13.03
C ALA A 36 -8.33 -2.81 -11.73
N GLN A 37 -7.76 -1.90 -10.92
CA GLN A 37 -7.22 -2.21 -9.60
C GLN A 37 -8.32 -2.62 -8.64
N GLU A 38 -9.43 -1.86 -8.58
CA GLU A 38 -10.61 -2.22 -7.78
C GLU A 38 -11.16 -3.60 -8.18
N ASP A 39 -11.34 -3.84 -9.49
CA ASP A 39 -11.82 -5.12 -10.02
C ASP A 39 -10.86 -6.28 -9.62
N LEU A 40 -9.54 -6.07 -9.66
CA LEU A 40 -8.53 -7.06 -9.24
C LEU A 40 -8.47 -7.27 -7.72
N ALA A 41 -8.77 -6.25 -6.92
CA ALA A 41 -8.88 -6.38 -5.47
C ALA A 41 -9.97 -7.40 -5.10
N GLY A 42 -11.09 -7.41 -5.85
CA GLY A 42 -12.18 -8.38 -5.66
C GLY A 42 -11.85 -9.82 -6.05
N CYS A 43 -10.77 -10.06 -6.83
CA CYS A 43 -10.44 -11.38 -7.39
C CYS A 43 -9.62 -12.28 -6.43
N GLY A 44 -9.70 -12.08 -5.12
CA GLY A 44 -8.97 -12.85 -4.12
C GLY A 44 -9.34 -14.34 -4.06
N VAL A 45 -8.56 -15.11 -3.30
CA VAL A 45 -8.85 -16.52 -3.00
C VAL A 45 -10.18 -16.64 -2.25
N ARG A 46 -11.04 -17.59 -2.63
CA ARG A 46 -12.37 -17.78 -2.01
C ARG A 46 -12.65 -19.24 -1.74
N ASP A 47 -12.67 -19.62 -0.47
CA ASP A 47 -13.02 -20.98 -0.08
C ASP A 47 -12.17 -22.01 -0.87
N TRP A 48 -10.89 -21.72 -1.08
CA TRP A 48 -9.87 -22.70 -1.46
C TRP A 48 -8.52 -22.33 -0.88
N SER A 49 -7.62 -23.28 -0.69
CA SER A 49 -6.42 -23.09 0.12
C SER A 49 -5.35 -24.17 -0.15
N GLY A 50 -4.10 -23.92 0.25
CA GLY A 50 -2.92 -24.73 -0.07
C GLY A 50 -2.11 -24.19 -1.26
N LEU A 51 -1.06 -24.89 -1.70
CA LEU A 51 -0.05 -24.39 -2.65
C LEU A 51 -0.60 -23.78 -3.95
N GLY A 52 -1.73 -24.28 -4.44
CA GLY A 52 -2.40 -23.71 -5.62
C GLY A 52 -3.07 -22.37 -5.35
N ALA A 53 -3.61 -22.19 -4.13
CA ALA A 53 -4.16 -20.93 -3.63
C ALA A 53 -3.04 -19.91 -3.42
N ASP A 54 -1.95 -20.31 -2.77
CA ASP A 54 -0.79 -19.46 -2.49
C ASP A 54 -0.17 -18.98 -3.82
N ALA A 55 0.06 -19.91 -4.76
CA ALA A 55 0.59 -19.56 -6.08
C ALA A 55 -0.37 -18.66 -6.89
N TYR A 56 -1.67 -18.75 -6.67
CA TYR A 56 -2.64 -17.83 -7.26
C TYR A 56 -2.58 -16.46 -6.60
N ALA A 57 -2.58 -16.39 -5.27
CA ALA A 57 -2.50 -15.15 -4.52
C ALA A 57 -1.21 -14.39 -4.84
N SER A 58 -0.05 -15.05 -4.85
CA SER A 58 1.22 -14.43 -5.27
C SER A 58 1.17 -13.91 -6.72
N ARG A 59 0.52 -14.63 -7.64
CA ARG A 59 0.35 -14.15 -9.02
C ARG A 59 -0.59 -12.97 -9.08
N LEU A 60 -1.69 -12.99 -8.35
CA LEU A 60 -2.63 -11.88 -8.27
C LEU A 60 -1.94 -10.65 -7.72
N GLU A 61 -1.04 -10.81 -6.74
CA GLU A 61 -0.27 -9.71 -6.18
C GLU A 61 0.72 -9.11 -7.18
N VAL A 62 1.48 -9.96 -7.89
CA VAL A 62 2.33 -9.51 -8.99
C VAL A 62 1.52 -8.76 -10.06
N LEU A 63 0.30 -9.20 -10.35
CA LEU A 63 -0.60 -8.53 -11.28
C LEU A 63 -1.03 -7.16 -10.73
N ARG A 64 -1.47 -7.08 -9.48
CA ARG A 64 -1.89 -5.83 -8.83
C ARG A 64 -0.75 -4.81 -8.79
N THR A 65 0.44 -5.22 -8.34
CA THR A 65 1.66 -4.41 -8.37
C THR A 65 1.96 -3.89 -9.79
N GLY A 66 1.81 -4.75 -10.81
CA GLY A 66 2.00 -4.36 -12.21
C GLY A 66 1.03 -3.27 -12.68
N VAL A 67 -0.25 -3.36 -12.27
CA VAL A 67 -1.28 -2.37 -12.59
C VAL A 67 -1.06 -1.07 -11.80
N ALA A 68 -0.71 -1.14 -10.52
CA ALA A 68 -0.41 0.01 -9.69
C ALA A 68 0.76 0.84 -10.26
N ARG A 69 1.83 0.18 -10.73
CA ARG A 69 2.94 0.86 -11.41
C ARG A 69 2.49 1.60 -12.67
N ALA A 70 1.58 1.01 -13.44
CA ALA A 70 1.00 1.66 -14.61
C ALA A 70 0.14 2.87 -14.24
N HIS A 71 -0.63 2.78 -13.15
CA HIS A 71 -1.42 3.88 -12.60
C HIS A 71 -0.55 5.09 -12.22
N VAL A 72 0.51 4.86 -11.44
CA VAL A 72 1.46 5.91 -11.04
C VAL A 72 2.11 6.56 -12.27
N ALA A 73 2.62 5.75 -13.20
CA ALA A 73 3.23 6.27 -14.43
C ALA A 73 2.24 7.08 -15.29
N LEU A 74 0.97 6.65 -15.37
CA LEU A 74 -0.11 7.40 -16.02
C LEU A 74 -0.39 8.72 -15.32
N GLY A 75 -0.47 8.73 -13.99
CA GLY A 75 -0.73 9.93 -13.20
C GLY A 75 0.35 10.98 -13.38
N VAL A 76 1.62 10.58 -13.33
CA VAL A 76 2.78 11.46 -13.60
C VAL A 76 2.73 12.00 -15.04
N THR A 77 2.48 11.11 -16.02
CA THR A 77 2.41 11.52 -17.44
C THR A 77 1.25 12.47 -17.70
N HIS A 78 0.06 12.19 -17.16
CA HIS A 78 -1.11 13.06 -17.23
C HIS A 78 -0.81 14.44 -16.65
N SER A 79 -0.25 14.50 -15.44
CA SER A 79 0.03 15.76 -14.75
C SER A 79 1.05 16.61 -15.50
N ALA A 80 2.07 15.98 -16.08
CA ALA A 80 3.06 16.68 -16.90
C ALA A 80 2.45 17.23 -18.21
N VAL A 81 1.59 16.47 -18.90
CA VAL A 81 0.92 16.92 -20.13
C VAL A 81 -0.09 18.02 -19.83
N ALA A 82 -0.87 17.92 -18.74
CA ALA A 82 -1.77 18.99 -18.29
C ALA A 82 -1.00 20.28 -17.94
N THR A 83 0.14 20.15 -17.26
CA THR A 83 1.00 21.31 -16.96
C THR A 83 1.57 21.93 -18.24
N ALA A 84 1.92 21.12 -19.25
CA ALA A 84 2.36 21.61 -20.55
C ALA A 84 1.23 22.30 -21.33
N GLU A 85 -0.01 21.82 -21.22
CA GLU A 85 -1.22 22.45 -21.76
C GLU A 85 -1.44 23.85 -21.18
N ASP A 86 -1.41 23.97 -19.85
CA ASP A 86 -1.52 25.26 -19.15
C ASP A 86 -0.38 26.20 -19.54
N ALA A 87 0.84 25.68 -19.65
CA ALA A 87 2.01 26.46 -20.02
C ALA A 87 1.93 26.95 -21.48
N TYR A 88 1.43 26.13 -22.40
CA TYR A 88 1.23 26.50 -23.80
C TYR A 88 0.11 27.52 -23.95
N THR A 89 -1.03 27.31 -23.28
CA THR A 89 -2.16 28.25 -23.28
C THR A 89 -1.74 29.62 -22.74
N TRP A 90 -1.00 29.65 -21.64
CA TRP A 90 -0.40 30.87 -21.11
C TRP A 90 0.55 31.55 -22.11
N CYS A 91 1.38 30.76 -22.81
CA CYS A 91 2.31 31.26 -23.82
C CYS A 91 1.56 31.88 -25.00
N ASP A 92 0.53 31.21 -25.51
CA ASP A 92 -0.31 31.69 -26.62
C ASP A 92 -1.02 32.99 -26.27
N ASP A 93 -1.72 33.03 -25.13
CA ASP A 93 -2.44 34.21 -24.65
C ASP A 93 -1.50 35.40 -24.46
N THR A 94 -0.35 35.17 -23.84
CA THR A 94 0.65 36.21 -23.56
C THR A 94 1.29 36.71 -24.85
N ALA A 95 1.66 35.82 -25.77
CA ALA A 95 2.23 36.19 -27.06
C ALA A 95 1.20 36.97 -27.92
N THR A 96 -0.06 36.52 -27.93
CA THR A 96 -1.18 37.18 -28.60
C THR A 96 -1.45 38.56 -28.02
N TYR A 97 -1.35 38.72 -26.70
CA TYR A 97 -1.45 40.02 -26.04
C TYR A 97 -0.36 40.98 -26.51
N PHE A 98 0.91 40.57 -26.51
CA PHE A 98 2.02 41.44 -26.91
C PHE A 98 2.03 41.78 -28.39
N ILE A 99 1.77 40.81 -29.28
CA ILE A 99 1.76 41.08 -30.73
C ILE A 99 0.61 42.02 -31.13
N ARG A 100 -0.50 42.01 -30.38
CA ARG A 100 -1.64 42.91 -30.64
C ARG A 100 -1.20 44.37 -30.56
N HIS A 101 -0.36 44.73 -29.59
CA HIS A 101 0.18 46.09 -29.46
C HIS A 101 1.07 46.49 -30.64
N TRP A 102 1.87 45.55 -31.17
CA TRP A 102 2.66 45.76 -32.38
C TRP A 102 1.79 45.98 -33.62
N ARG A 103 0.74 45.17 -33.78
CA ARG A 103 -0.21 45.25 -34.91
C ARG A 103 -1.10 46.48 -34.84
N SER A 104 -1.42 46.98 -33.63
CA SER A 104 -2.24 48.18 -33.42
C SER A 104 -1.44 49.49 -33.38
N ARG A 105 -0.16 49.47 -33.73
CA ARG A 105 0.69 50.67 -33.67
C ARG A 105 0.22 51.77 -34.63
N PRO A 106 0.41 53.06 -34.30
CA PRO A 106 0.09 54.15 -35.21
C PRO A 106 0.86 54.06 -36.55
N ALA A 107 0.18 54.35 -37.66
CA ALA A 107 0.83 54.46 -38.96
C ALA A 107 1.71 55.73 -39.02
N GLY A 108 2.87 55.64 -39.69
CA GLY A 108 3.76 56.79 -39.92
C GLY A 108 4.66 57.17 -38.75
N LEU A 109 4.96 56.24 -37.84
CA LEU A 109 5.97 56.45 -36.80
C LEU A 109 7.35 56.79 -37.40
N PRO A 110 8.16 57.64 -36.75
CA PRO A 110 9.55 57.83 -37.15
C PRO A 110 10.30 56.49 -37.15
N PRO A 111 11.16 56.20 -38.15
CA PRO A 111 11.82 54.89 -38.27
C PRO A 111 12.56 54.41 -37.01
N VAL A 112 13.17 55.34 -36.27
CA VAL A 112 13.87 55.03 -35.01
C VAL A 112 12.91 54.62 -33.90
N VAL A 113 11.73 55.25 -33.82
CA VAL A 113 10.70 54.94 -32.82
C VAL A 113 10.04 53.58 -33.13
N GLU A 114 9.77 53.32 -34.41
CA GLU A 114 9.21 52.04 -34.85
C GLU A 114 10.16 50.86 -34.56
N GLU A 115 11.45 51.01 -34.84
CA GLU A 115 12.46 49.97 -34.53
C GLU A 115 12.62 49.76 -33.01
N LEU A 116 12.59 50.82 -32.19
CA LEU A 116 12.62 50.68 -30.73
C LEU A 116 11.38 49.94 -30.20
N PHE A 117 10.20 50.26 -30.73
CA PHE A 117 8.96 49.59 -30.35
C PHE A 117 8.97 48.12 -30.78
N ALA A 118 9.46 47.81 -31.98
CA ALA A 118 9.64 46.45 -32.47
C ALA A 118 10.55 45.64 -31.54
N ARG A 119 11.70 46.19 -31.13
CA ARG A 119 12.62 45.53 -30.19
C ARG A 119 12.00 45.29 -28.82
N LEU A 120 11.21 46.23 -28.31
CA LEU A 120 10.52 46.07 -27.04
C LEU A 120 9.53 44.89 -27.09
N VAL A 121 8.66 44.86 -28.10
CA VAL A 121 7.68 43.77 -28.26
C VAL A 121 8.40 42.44 -28.49
N ASN A 122 9.43 42.40 -29.34
CA ASN A 122 10.21 41.20 -29.55
C ASN A 122 10.90 40.69 -28.28
N GLY A 123 11.43 41.60 -27.43
CA GLY A 123 12.01 41.25 -26.14
C GLY A 123 10.99 40.63 -25.17
N LEU A 124 9.76 41.15 -25.14
CA LEU A 124 8.67 40.57 -24.35
C LEU A 124 8.28 39.18 -24.85
N LEU A 125 8.18 38.99 -26.17
CA LEU A 125 7.90 37.67 -26.76
C LEU A 125 9.03 36.66 -26.45
N LEU A 126 10.29 37.05 -26.57
CA LEU A 126 11.43 36.20 -26.18
C LEU A 126 11.38 35.81 -24.70
N ALA A 127 10.99 36.73 -23.81
CA ALA A 127 10.81 36.43 -22.39
C ALA A 127 9.66 35.44 -22.16
N THR A 128 8.53 35.60 -22.85
CA THR A 128 7.43 34.62 -22.85
C THR A 128 7.92 33.23 -23.28
N GLY A 129 8.65 33.16 -24.39
CA GLY A 129 9.23 31.91 -24.89
C GLY A 129 10.22 31.28 -23.91
N THR A 130 11.04 32.08 -23.24
CA THR A 130 12.01 31.59 -22.23
C THR A 130 11.30 30.97 -21.04
N THR A 131 10.27 31.64 -20.51
CA THR A 131 9.47 31.11 -19.38
C THR A 131 8.73 29.83 -19.76
N TYR A 132 8.10 29.80 -20.93
CA TYR A 132 7.44 28.60 -21.43
C TYR A 132 8.43 27.44 -21.60
N ASN A 133 9.61 27.70 -22.19
CA ASN A 133 10.66 26.70 -22.34
C ASN A 133 11.17 26.16 -21.00
N ALA A 134 11.33 27.02 -19.99
CA ALA A 134 11.72 26.62 -18.65
C ALA A 134 10.65 25.74 -17.96
N ARG A 135 9.36 26.05 -18.16
CA ARG A 135 8.26 25.20 -17.67
C ARG A 135 8.27 23.82 -18.30
N LEU A 136 8.41 23.75 -19.63
CA LEU A 136 8.56 22.47 -20.33
C LEU A 136 9.78 21.68 -19.82
N ALA A 137 10.88 22.35 -19.49
CA ALA A 137 12.09 21.69 -19.01
C ALA A 137 11.85 21.08 -17.62
N GLY A 138 11.21 21.83 -16.72
CA GLY A 138 10.85 21.35 -15.38
C GLY A 138 9.94 20.12 -15.43
N VAL A 139 8.88 20.14 -16.25
CA VAL A 139 8.02 18.95 -16.38
C VAL A 139 8.68 17.80 -17.14
N THR A 140 9.66 18.07 -18.00
CA THR A 140 10.46 17.01 -18.65
C THR A 140 11.32 16.28 -17.62
N ALA A 141 11.94 17.00 -16.69
CA ALA A 141 12.77 16.42 -15.62
C ALA A 141 11.96 15.45 -14.74
N VAL A 142 10.74 15.86 -14.36
CA VAL A 142 9.79 15.00 -13.62
C VAL A 142 9.47 13.72 -14.40
N LEU A 143 9.29 13.80 -15.73
CA LEU A 143 9.01 12.62 -16.57
C LEU A 143 10.23 11.72 -16.76
N THR A 144 11.43 12.26 -16.75
CA THR A 144 12.66 11.47 -16.92
C THR A 144 13.23 10.91 -15.63
N GLY A 145 12.62 11.25 -14.48
CA GLY A 145 13.07 10.81 -13.16
C GLY A 145 14.30 11.55 -12.65
N ASP A 146 14.54 12.77 -13.14
CA ASP A 146 15.52 13.67 -12.54
C ASP A 146 14.82 14.42 -11.38
N ASP A 147 14.60 13.71 -10.27
CA ASP A 147 14.67 14.16 -8.85
C ASP A 147 13.91 13.18 -7.92
N GLU A 148 14.62 12.59 -6.96
CA GLU A 148 14.47 12.81 -5.52
C GLU A 148 15.50 11.94 -4.77
N ASP A 149 16.38 12.63 -4.07
CA ASP A 149 17.66 12.17 -3.57
C ASP A 149 17.51 11.51 -2.19
N LEU A 150 18.25 10.42 -1.94
CA LEU A 150 18.45 9.87 -0.59
C LEU A 150 19.21 10.86 0.33
N ASP A 151 19.64 12.00 -0.22
CA ASP A 151 20.34 13.10 0.42
C ASP A 151 19.46 14.00 1.31
N GLU A 152 18.14 13.72 1.42
CA GLU A 152 17.28 14.35 2.44
C GLU A 152 17.37 13.66 3.83
N LEU A 153 17.97 12.47 3.91
CA LEU A 153 18.32 11.83 5.18
C LEU A 153 19.65 12.37 5.70
N SER A 154 19.82 12.46 7.03
CA SER A 154 21.17 12.65 7.57
C SER A 154 22.07 11.47 7.16
N ASP A 155 23.37 11.71 6.97
CA ASP A 155 24.33 10.65 6.62
C ASP A 155 24.28 9.46 7.62
N GLU A 156 23.97 9.75 8.87
CA GLU A 156 23.78 8.78 9.96
C GLU A 156 22.50 7.96 9.80
N ALA A 157 21.36 8.59 9.46
CA ALA A 157 20.10 7.89 9.21
C ALA A 157 20.14 7.02 7.95
N ARG A 158 20.86 7.47 6.91
CA ARG A 158 21.06 6.71 5.67
C ARG A 158 21.92 5.45 5.89
N ALA A 159 23.05 5.58 6.59
CA ALA A 159 23.91 4.44 6.91
C ALA A 159 23.19 3.39 7.78
N TRP A 160 22.39 3.85 8.73
CA TRP A 160 21.57 2.99 9.61
C TRP A 160 20.54 2.17 8.82
N VAL A 161 19.81 2.80 7.89
CA VAL A 161 18.82 2.12 7.03
C VAL A 161 19.49 1.15 6.06
N GLU A 162 20.60 1.55 5.43
CA GLU A 162 21.35 0.70 4.49
C GLU A 162 21.92 -0.57 5.17
N GLN A 163 22.43 -0.45 6.40
CA GLN A 163 22.94 -1.60 7.18
C GLN A 163 21.82 -2.58 7.57
N GLY A 164 20.66 -2.06 7.99
CA GLY A 164 19.50 -2.88 8.31
C GLY A 164 18.94 -3.63 7.09
N LEU A 165 18.84 -2.95 5.94
CA LEU A 165 18.39 -3.57 4.69
C LEU A 165 19.35 -4.66 4.19
N ALA A 166 20.66 -4.49 4.38
CA ALA A 166 21.64 -5.52 4.03
C ALA A 166 21.52 -6.78 4.90
N ARG A 167 21.37 -6.62 6.23
CA ARG A 167 21.11 -7.74 7.16
C ARG A 167 19.77 -8.43 6.87
N ASN A 168 18.74 -7.65 6.53
CA ASN A 168 17.45 -8.19 6.09
C ASN A 168 17.59 -9.07 4.86
N GLN A 169 18.35 -8.64 3.84
CA GLN A 169 18.49 -9.42 2.61
C GLN A 169 19.15 -10.79 2.84
N GLU A 170 20.18 -10.87 3.69
CA GLU A 170 20.81 -12.16 4.04
C GLU A 170 19.81 -13.10 4.74
N TRP A 171 18.98 -12.56 5.65
CA TRP A 171 17.96 -13.34 6.34
C TRP A 171 16.80 -13.78 5.43
N LEU A 172 16.33 -12.90 4.53
CA LEU A 172 15.23 -13.18 3.61
C LEU A 172 15.53 -14.40 2.73
N ASP A 173 16.79 -14.55 2.29
CA ASP A 173 17.24 -15.64 1.44
C ASP A 173 17.18 -17.01 2.14
N ASP A 174 17.39 -17.07 3.46
CA ASP A 174 17.41 -18.33 4.24
C ASP A 174 16.02 -18.95 4.41
N TYR A 175 14.97 -18.13 4.48
CA TYR A 175 13.59 -18.58 4.71
C TYR A 175 12.66 -18.43 3.50
N GLY A 176 13.19 -17.95 2.36
CA GLY A 176 12.39 -17.65 1.16
C GLY A 176 11.41 -16.50 1.39
N SER A 177 11.71 -15.64 2.36
CA SER A 177 10.90 -14.50 2.77
C SER A 177 11.12 -13.31 1.83
N THR A 178 10.19 -12.36 1.82
CA THR A 178 10.34 -11.07 1.13
C THR A 178 10.07 -9.91 2.08
N LEU A 179 10.45 -8.69 1.68
CA LEU A 179 9.95 -7.49 2.34
C LEU A 179 8.46 -7.34 2.02
N GLY A 180 7.66 -7.08 3.05
CA GLY A 180 6.29 -6.64 2.95
C GLY A 180 6.19 -5.10 2.92
N PRO A 181 4.96 -4.56 3.11
CA PRO A 181 4.71 -3.12 3.19
C PRO A 181 5.68 -2.37 4.10
N ARG A 182 5.94 -1.11 3.79
CA ARG A 182 6.72 -0.23 4.68
C ARG A 182 5.94 -0.04 5.98
N ILE A 183 6.65 -0.05 7.10
CA ILE A 183 6.06 0.35 8.38
C ILE A 183 6.00 1.89 8.35
N PRO A 184 4.83 2.53 8.33
CA PRO A 184 4.74 3.98 8.29
C PRO A 184 5.10 4.57 9.67
N SER A 185 5.24 5.89 9.72
CA SER A 185 5.27 6.64 10.98
C SER A 185 6.47 6.40 11.92
N ILE A 186 7.50 5.69 11.43
CA ILE A 186 8.74 5.40 12.16
C ILE A 186 9.90 6.31 11.73
N GLY A 187 10.91 6.44 12.60
CA GLY A 187 12.08 7.29 12.38
C GLY A 187 12.91 6.90 11.16
N ALA A 188 12.98 5.62 10.83
CA ALA A 188 13.74 5.11 9.68
C ALA A 188 13.32 5.67 8.32
N TRP A 189 12.13 6.26 8.20
CA TRP A 189 11.65 6.91 6.97
C TRP A 189 11.69 8.44 7.02
N GLY A 190 12.31 9.04 8.05
CA GLY A 190 12.47 10.50 8.16
C GLY A 190 11.17 11.27 8.43
N ASP A 191 10.10 10.58 8.86
CA ASP A 191 8.77 11.16 9.03
C ASP A 191 8.65 12.16 10.22
N GLY A 192 9.70 12.27 11.04
CA GLY A 192 9.84 13.18 12.17
C GLY A 192 8.96 12.87 13.40
N ARG A 193 8.07 11.87 13.35
CA ARG A 193 7.17 11.50 14.46
C ARG A 193 7.73 10.37 15.32
N GLY A 194 8.51 9.47 14.72
CA GLY A 194 9.29 8.49 15.46
C GLY A 194 8.49 7.52 16.33
N ARG A 195 7.25 7.22 15.93
CA ARG A 195 6.34 6.36 16.68
C ARG A 195 6.86 4.93 16.74
N ILE A 196 6.39 4.16 17.73
CA ILE A 196 6.82 2.79 17.94
C ILE A 196 5.69 1.83 17.52
N PRO A 197 5.86 1.07 16.43
CA PRO A 197 4.86 0.09 15.98
C PRO A 197 4.76 -1.05 16.97
N GLN A 198 3.57 -1.59 17.21
CA GLN A 198 3.42 -2.74 18.11
C GLN A 198 2.38 -3.73 17.57
N GLY A 199 1.09 -3.47 17.77
CA GLY A 199 0.04 -4.38 17.32
C GLY A 199 -0.18 -4.35 15.81
N LEU A 200 -0.47 -5.51 15.21
CA LEU A 200 -0.78 -5.66 13.79
C LEU A 200 -2.04 -6.51 13.63
N GLY A 201 -3.02 -5.99 12.90
CA GLY A 201 -4.23 -6.70 12.49
C GLY A 201 -4.42 -6.68 10.98
N TYR A 202 -5.29 -7.54 10.47
CA TYR A 202 -5.59 -7.64 9.04
C TYR A 202 -7.09 -7.86 8.81
N ASP A 203 -7.67 -7.09 7.90
CA ASP A 203 -9.01 -7.34 7.38
C ASP A 203 -8.94 -7.93 5.96
N PRO A 204 -9.21 -9.24 5.78
CA PRO A 204 -9.18 -9.87 4.45
C PRO A 204 -10.27 -9.35 3.51
N ARG A 205 -11.33 -8.71 4.02
CA ARG A 205 -12.42 -8.19 3.18
C ARG A 205 -12.05 -6.93 2.44
N THR A 206 -11.24 -6.08 3.06
CA THR A 206 -10.79 -4.81 2.49
C THR A 206 -9.33 -4.84 2.05
N GLY A 207 -8.55 -5.84 2.46
CA GLY A 207 -7.12 -5.90 2.21
C GLY A 207 -6.34 -4.88 3.04
N LEU A 208 -6.87 -4.47 4.19
CA LEU A 208 -6.23 -3.47 5.04
C LEU A 208 -5.46 -4.13 6.18
N LEU A 209 -4.20 -3.73 6.32
CA LEU A 209 -3.40 -3.93 7.52
C LEU A 209 -3.65 -2.77 8.48
N LEU A 210 -3.87 -3.11 9.76
CA LEU A 210 -4.09 -2.16 10.84
C LEU A 210 -2.89 -2.22 11.77
N GLN A 211 -2.03 -1.21 11.69
CA GLN A 211 -0.82 -1.10 12.50
C GLN A 211 -1.05 -0.13 13.65
N GLY A 212 -1.05 -0.66 14.86
CA GLY A 212 -1.02 0.11 16.10
C GLY A 212 0.37 0.69 16.34
N PHE A 213 0.41 1.94 16.80
CA PHE A 213 1.62 2.60 17.25
C PHE A 213 1.40 3.31 18.57
N TYR A 214 2.45 3.37 19.38
CA TYR A 214 2.49 4.16 20.60
C TYR A 214 3.61 5.19 20.58
N ASP A 215 3.59 6.04 21.61
CA ASP A 215 4.57 7.09 21.82
C ASP A 215 5.50 6.76 22.98
N GLN A 216 6.78 7.13 22.87
CA GLN A 216 7.80 6.81 23.89
C GLN A 216 7.49 7.43 25.26
N ASP A 217 6.87 8.61 25.29
CA ASP A 217 6.69 9.39 26.52
C ASP A 217 5.29 9.19 27.15
N ASP A 218 4.47 8.26 26.62
CA ASP A 218 3.07 8.02 27.01
C ASP A 218 2.17 9.30 26.99
N GLY A 219 2.65 10.38 26.38
CA GLY A 219 2.02 11.70 26.39
C GLY A 219 1.00 11.91 25.28
N ASP A 220 1.19 11.21 24.17
CA ASP A 220 0.30 11.21 23.02
C ASP A 220 -0.54 9.93 22.96
N PRO A 221 -1.81 9.99 22.51
CA PRO A 221 -2.61 8.79 22.28
C PRO A 221 -1.96 7.85 21.27
N SER A 222 -2.10 6.53 21.49
CA SER A 222 -1.82 5.53 20.46
C SER A 222 -2.54 5.89 19.15
N VAL A 223 -1.93 5.55 18.02
CA VAL A 223 -2.51 5.74 16.69
C VAL A 223 -2.68 4.41 15.97
N MET A 224 -3.64 4.36 15.06
CA MET A 224 -3.87 3.25 14.15
C MET A 224 -3.63 3.73 12.73
N ALA A 225 -2.62 3.18 12.05
CA ALA A 225 -2.45 3.38 10.62
C ALA A 225 -3.18 2.28 9.85
N LEU A 226 -3.86 2.69 8.79
CA LEU A 226 -4.50 1.81 7.82
C LEU A 226 -3.58 1.76 6.61
N ILE A 227 -3.09 0.56 6.29
CA ILE A 227 -2.14 0.32 5.22
C ILE A 227 -2.82 -0.62 4.22
N ASP A 228 -2.86 -0.22 2.96
CA ASP A 228 -3.28 -1.11 1.89
C ASP A 228 -2.20 -2.18 1.71
N GLU A 229 -2.57 -3.44 1.91
CA GLU A 229 -1.62 -4.56 1.97
C GLU A 229 -0.86 -4.77 0.66
N VAL A 230 -1.53 -4.52 -0.46
CA VAL A 230 -1.04 -4.71 -1.83
C VAL A 230 -0.03 -3.62 -2.21
N THR A 231 -0.45 -2.36 -2.12
CA THR A 231 0.36 -1.21 -2.52
C THR A 231 1.41 -0.86 -1.46
N GLY A 232 1.17 -1.25 -0.21
CA GLY A 232 1.94 -0.85 0.95
C GLY A 232 1.77 0.64 1.32
N GLU A 233 0.81 1.34 0.69
CA GLU A 233 0.55 2.74 0.99
C GLU A 233 -0.27 2.90 2.26
N LYS A 234 0.08 3.91 3.07
CA LYS A 234 -0.76 4.32 4.19
C LYS A 234 -1.96 5.10 3.67
N VAL A 235 -3.13 4.47 3.68
CA VAL A 235 -4.40 5.05 3.21
C VAL A 235 -5.15 5.82 4.29
N GLY A 236 -4.77 5.66 5.57
CA GLY A 236 -5.38 6.38 6.67
C GLY A 236 -4.55 6.33 7.96
N GLU A 237 -4.83 7.26 8.87
CA GLU A 237 -4.27 7.25 10.22
C GLU A 237 -5.20 7.97 11.18
N VAL A 238 -5.53 7.33 12.30
CA VAL A 238 -6.41 7.87 13.33
C VAL A 238 -5.78 7.75 14.72
N LYS A 239 -6.13 8.66 15.62
CA LYS A 239 -5.82 8.55 17.05
C LYS A 239 -6.85 7.64 17.70
N LEU A 240 -6.39 6.70 18.52
CA LEU A 240 -7.24 5.82 19.30
C LEU A 240 -7.75 6.57 20.54
N GLY A 241 -9.06 6.83 20.54
CA GLY A 241 -9.77 7.43 21.65
C GLY A 241 -10.05 6.43 22.79
N GLY A 242 -10.77 6.90 23.80
CA GLY A 242 -11.06 6.16 25.03
C GLY A 242 -12.48 6.44 25.51
N VAL A 243 -12.86 5.88 26.65
CA VAL A 243 -14.18 6.18 27.26
C VAL A 243 -13.97 7.09 28.46
N THR A 244 -14.48 8.33 28.37
CA THR A 244 -14.54 9.27 29.48
C THR A 244 -15.81 9.09 30.31
N PRO A 245 -15.83 9.47 31.60
CA PRO A 245 -17.04 9.38 32.43
C PRO A 245 -18.27 10.04 31.79
N GLY A 246 -19.41 9.34 31.80
CA GLY A 246 -20.67 9.80 31.19
C GLY A 246 -20.81 9.49 29.69
N ALA A 247 -19.76 8.99 29.02
CA ALA A 247 -19.87 8.45 27.67
C ALA A 247 -20.44 7.01 27.69
N LEU A 248 -21.15 6.63 26.62
CA LEU A 248 -21.73 5.28 26.44
C LEU A 248 -22.63 4.79 27.60
N GLY A 249 -23.19 5.72 28.41
CA GLY A 249 -24.02 5.38 29.57
C GLY A 249 -23.26 4.78 30.77
N GLN A 250 -21.93 4.89 30.80
CA GLN A 250 -21.10 4.50 31.93
C GLN A 250 -20.75 5.75 32.77
N GLU A 251 -21.55 6.02 33.81
CA GLU A 251 -21.50 7.31 34.51
C GLU A 251 -20.24 7.53 35.39
N ASP A 252 -19.49 6.48 35.75
CA ASP A 252 -18.45 6.57 36.79
C ASP A 252 -17.08 5.94 36.46
N VAL A 253 -16.81 5.52 35.20
CA VAL A 253 -15.55 4.86 34.86
C VAL A 253 -14.83 5.58 33.73
N ASP A 254 -13.63 6.09 34.03
CA ASP A 254 -12.66 6.56 33.02
C ASP A 254 -11.75 5.39 32.64
N HIS A 255 -11.88 4.91 31.41
CA HIS A 255 -11.05 3.82 30.90
C HIS A 255 -9.76 4.32 30.25
N GLY A 256 -9.62 5.64 30.05
CA GLY A 256 -8.52 6.26 29.31
C GLY A 256 -8.45 5.80 27.85
N THR A 257 -7.44 6.27 27.12
CA THR A 257 -7.09 5.79 25.78
C THR A 257 -6.13 4.59 25.86
N PRO A 258 -6.06 3.72 24.84
CA PRO A 258 -5.01 2.71 24.76
C PRO A 258 -3.62 3.34 24.82
N GLY A 259 -2.73 2.76 25.64
CA GLY A 259 -1.36 3.20 25.80
C GLY A 259 -0.43 2.65 24.73
N HIS A 260 -0.26 1.31 24.67
CA HIS A 260 0.63 0.68 23.69
C HIS A 260 -0.06 0.10 22.45
N ALA A 261 -1.35 -0.24 22.57
CA ALA A 261 -2.12 -0.91 21.52
C ALA A 261 -1.46 -2.21 21.00
N GLY A 262 -0.98 -3.05 21.92
CA GLY A 262 -0.17 -4.23 21.60
C GLY A 262 -0.94 -5.38 20.93
N GLY A 263 -2.20 -5.58 21.31
CA GLY A 263 -3.09 -6.48 20.56
C GLY A 263 -3.96 -5.69 19.59
N VAL A 264 -3.95 -6.08 18.32
CA VAL A 264 -4.86 -5.55 17.30
C VAL A 264 -5.45 -6.73 16.54
N THR A 265 -6.77 -6.78 16.46
CA THR A 265 -7.47 -7.89 15.79
C THR A 265 -8.71 -7.35 15.11
N VAL A 266 -8.99 -7.84 13.90
CA VAL A 266 -10.13 -7.40 13.10
C VAL A 266 -11.07 -8.57 12.84
N ASP A 267 -12.36 -8.35 13.02
CA ASP A 267 -13.43 -9.28 12.66
C ASP A 267 -14.54 -8.51 11.95
N GLY A 268 -14.56 -8.59 10.62
CA GLY A 268 -15.46 -7.82 9.78
C GLY A 268 -15.26 -6.31 9.95
N ASP A 269 -16.29 -5.59 10.40
CA ASP A 269 -16.20 -4.15 10.67
C ASP A 269 -15.68 -3.84 12.08
N THR A 270 -15.44 -4.84 12.92
CA THR A 270 -15.06 -4.62 14.32
C THR A 270 -13.56 -4.74 14.50
N VAL A 271 -12.95 -3.73 15.13
CA VAL A 271 -11.52 -3.71 15.47
C VAL A 271 -11.38 -3.78 16.99
N TYR A 272 -10.76 -4.84 17.47
CA TYR A 272 -10.39 -5.02 18.87
C TYR A 272 -8.95 -4.57 19.07
N VAL A 273 -8.76 -3.58 19.95
CA VAL A 273 -7.44 -3.16 20.42
C VAL A 273 -7.32 -3.52 21.89
N THR A 274 -6.24 -4.20 22.28
CA THR A 274 -6.01 -4.57 23.67
C THR A 274 -4.82 -3.86 24.28
N ASP A 275 -5.00 -3.39 25.50
CA ASP A 275 -3.96 -2.75 26.30
C ASP A 275 -4.24 -3.00 27.78
N LYS A 276 -3.24 -3.51 28.52
CA LYS A 276 -3.25 -3.63 29.99
C LYS A 276 -4.53 -4.27 30.57
N GLY A 277 -4.99 -5.38 29.98
CA GLY A 277 -6.17 -6.11 30.45
C GLY A 277 -7.51 -5.45 30.09
N LYS A 278 -7.52 -4.57 29.08
CA LYS A 278 -8.74 -3.99 28.51
C LYS A 278 -8.84 -4.34 27.03
N VAL A 279 -10.08 -4.51 26.58
CA VAL A 279 -10.46 -4.68 25.17
C VAL A 279 -11.26 -3.45 24.75
N TYR A 280 -10.70 -2.66 23.85
CA TYR A 280 -11.33 -1.52 23.20
C TYR A 280 -11.90 -1.96 21.87
N THR A 281 -13.20 -1.73 21.64
CA THR A 281 -13.89 -2.14 20.43
C THR A 281 -14.19 -0.92 19.58
N TYR A 282 -13.62 -0.82 18.38
CA TYR A 282 -13.83 0.26 17.42
C TYR A 282 -14.52 -0.25 16.15
N SER A 283 -15.03 0.67 15.32
CA SER A 283 -15.50 0.35 13.96
C SER A 283 -14.40 0.66 12.93
N LEU A 284 -14.13 -0.29 12.05
CA LEU A 284 -13.23 -0.12 10.92
C LEU A 284 -13.77 0.94 9.94
N SER A 285 -15.08 0.95 9.68
CA SER A 285 -15.70 1.99 8.85
C SER A 285 -15.51 3.39 9.43
N ASP A 286 -15.70 3.58 10.75
CA ASP A 286 -15.44 4.87 11.40
C ASP A 286 -13.96 5.30 11.25
N MET A 287 -13.02 4.36 11.33
CA MET A 287 -11.59 4.64 11.10
C MET A 287 -11.29 5.06 9.66
N ARG A 288 -11.92 4.41 8.67
CA ARG A 288 -11.73 4.72 7.24
C ARG A 288 -12.36 6.04 6.82
N ASP A 289 -13.54 6.34 7.36
CA ASP A 289 -14.29 7.57 7.03
C ASP A 289 -13.74 8.79 7.78
N SER A 290 -12.88 8.58 8.78
CA SER A 290 -12.23 9.63 9.55
C SER A 290 -11.08 10.27 8.78
N GLY A 291 -11.00 11.61 8.80
CA GLY A 291 -9.89 12.34 8.20
C GLY A 291 -8.55 12.09 8.91
N PRO A 292 -7.40 12.33 8.24
CA PRO A 292 -6.08 12.09 8.82
C PRO A 292 -5.88 12.77 10.18
N GLY A 293 -5.46 12.00 11.19
CA GLY A 293 -5.19 12.49 12.54
C GLY A 293 -6.42 12.73 13.42
N ALA A 294 -7.62 12.44 12.93
CA ALA A 294 -8.85 12.47 13.73
C ALA A 294 -8.83 11.41 14.84
N THR A 295 -9.58 11.65 15.92
CA THR A 295 -9.73 10.69 17.02
C THR A 295 -11.00 9.86 16.83
N VAL A 296 -10.84 8.54 16.77
CA VAL A 296 -11.97 7.58 16.74
C VAL A 296 -12.22 7.08 18.15
N GLN A 297 -13.46 7.18 18.62
CA GLN A 297 -13.83 6.70 19.95
C GLN A 297 -14.26 5.23 19.87
N PRO A 298 -13.95 4.41 20.89
CA PRO A 298 -14.42 3.03 20.93
C PRO A 298 -15.95 2.99 21.13
N GLN A 299 -16.60 2.01 20.51
CA GLN A 299 -18.00 1.67 20.73
C GLN A 299 -18.24 1.02 22.09
N SER A 300 -17.23 0.31 22.61
CA SER A 300 -17.24 -0.27 23.95
C SER A 300 -15.82 -0.46 24.48
N VAL A 301 -15.69 -0.48 25.81
CA VAL A 301 -14.46 -0.91 26.49
C VAL A 301 -14.85 -1.91 27.57
N GLN A 302 -14.15 -3.03 27.60
CA GLN A 302 -14.31 -4.07 28.60
C GLN A 302 -12.99 -4.34 29.31
N THR A 303 -13.02 -4.35 30.65
CA THR A 303 -11.93 -4.94 31.44
C THR A 303 -12.08 -6.45 31.43
N VAL A 304 -10.99 -7.16 31.16
CA VAL A 304 -10.90 -8.63 31.23
C VAL A 304 -9.97 -9.02 32.37
N ASP A 305 -10.22 -10.19 32.95
CA ASP A 305 -9.47 -10.65 34.12
C ASP A 305 -8.04 -11.08 33.77
N ASN A 306 -7.80 -11.56 32.53
CA ASN A 306 -6.52 -12.10 32.10
C ASN A 306 -6.15 -11.70 30.65
N GLY A 307 -4.86 -11.68 30.35
CA GLY A 307 -4.32 -11.36 29.01
C GLY A 307 -4.35 -9.87 28.64
N GLY A 308 -4.27 -9.60 27.34
CA GLY A 308 -4.37 -8.25 26.76
C GLY A 308 -3.04 -7.61 26.35
N SER A 309 -1.95 -8.38 26.27
CA SER A 309 -0.68 -7.94 25.67
C SER A 309 -0.68 -8.09 24.15
N TYR A 310 -1.27 -9.17 23.64
CA TYR A 310 -1.45 -9.46 22.23
C TYR A 310 -2.77 -10.19 22.01
N SER A 311 -3.28 -10.19 20.79
CA SER A 311 -4.60 -10.74 20.49
C SER A 311 -4.70 -11.41 19.12
N ALA A 312 -5.67 -12.32 18.98
CA ALA A 312 -6.09 -12.89 17.71
C ALA A 312 -7.59 -13.26 17.73
N MET A 313 -8.18 -13.44 16.54
CA MET A 313 -9.55 -13.94 16.37
C MET A 313 -9.51 -15.20 15.52
N LYS A 314 -10.22 -16.25 15.95
CA LYS A 314 -10.45 -17.45 15.14
C LYS A 314 -11.80 -18.05 15.49
N ASP A 315 -12.60 -18.36 14.47
CA ASP A 315 -13.91 -19.02 14.59
C ASP A 315 -14.85 -18.31 15.58
N GLY A 316 -14.81 -16.97 15.62
CA GLY A 316 -15.62 -16.13 16.51
C GLY A 316 -15.18 -16.14 17.98
N LEU A 317 -13.99 -16.67 18.28
CA LEU A 317 -13.37 -16.65 19.60
C LEU A 317 -12.21 -15.66 19.64
N LEU A 318 -12.18 -14.83 20.68
CA LEU A 318 -11.11 -13.87 20.93
C LEU A 318 -10.05 -14.53 21.79
N TYR A 319 -8.80 -14.46 21.35
CA TYR A 319 -7.64 -15.00 22.04
C TYR A 319 -6.81 -13.84 22.60
N LEU A 320 -6.55 -13.83 23.90
CA LEU A 320 -5.83 -12.76 24.59
C LEU A 320 -4.59 -13.31 25.31
N GLY A 321 -3.43 -12.86 24.91
CA GLY A 321 -2.16 -13.32 25.42
C GLY A 321 -1.59 -12.47 26.54
N THR A 322 -0.75 -13.10 27.38
CA THR A 322 0.04 -12.42 28.40
C THR A 322 1.51 -12.41 28.04
N PHE A 323 2.14 -11.24 27.97
CA PHE A 323 3.59 -11.11 27.85
C PHE A 323 4.28 -11.50 29.16
N THR A 324 5.28 -12.37 29.07
CA THR A 324 6.13 -12.75 30.20
C THR A 324 7.58 -12.87 29.76
N GLU A 325 8.53 -12.24 30.45
CA GLU A 325 9.92 -12.15 29.98
C GLU A 325 10.70 -13.48 30.06
N LYS A 326 10.47 -14.24 31.15
CA LYS A 326 11.33 -15.38 31.54
C LYS A 326 10.60 -16.71 31.69
N SER A 327 9.31 -16.68 31.96
CA SER A 327 8.47 -17.87 32.12
C SER A 327 7.60 -18.07 30.89
N GLU A 328 6.96 -19.22 30.79
CA GLU A 328 5.86 -19.38 29.83
C GLU A 328 4.72 -18.42 30.16
N GLY A 329 4.04 -17.97 29.11
CA GLY A 329 2.82 -17.18 29.20
C GLY A 329 1.57 -18.03 29.03
N THR A 330 0.44 -17.34 28.96
CA THR A 330 -0.86 -17.97 28.71
C THR A 330 -1.62 -17.18 27.66
N LEU A 331 -2.21 -17.89 26.70
CA LEU A 331 -3.20 -17.43 25.74
C LEU A 331 -4.58 -17.83 26.26
N HIS A 332 -5.33 -16.84 26.70
CA HIS A 332 -6.68 -16.99 27.24
C HIS A 332 -7.69 -16.94 26.09
N VAL A 333 -8.73 -17.77 26.14
CA VAL A 333 -9.75 -17.85 25.09
C VAL A 333 -11.04 -17.27 25.62
N TYR A 334 -11.70 -16.42 24.84
CA TYR A 334 -12.95 -15.76 25.18
C TYR A 334 -14.01 -16.05 24.12
N GLN A 335 -15.24 -16.24 24.57
CA GLN A 335 -16.42 -16.34 23.71
C GLN A 335 -17.31 -15.12 23.87
N PRO A 336 -18.11 -14.75 22.85
CA PRO A 336 -19.06 -13.66 22.96
C PRO A 336 -20.11 -13.93 24.05
N ASP A 337 -20.46 -12.90 24.82
CA ASP A 337 -21.51 -12.95 25.85
C ASP A 337 -22.93 -12.75 25.29
N GLY A 338 -23.04 -12.49 23.98
CA GLY A 338 -24.29 -12.21 23.26
C GLY A 338 -24.81 -10.77 23.43
N ARG A 339 -24.05 -9.88 24.06
CA ARG A 339 -24.37 -8.47 24.36
C ARG A 339 -23.28 -7.51 23.92
N GLY A 340 -22.27 -7.99 23.19
CA GLY A 340 -21.14 -7.20 22.71
C GLY A 340 -19.92 -7.22 23.65
N GLY A 341 -19.92 -8.10 24.66
CA GLY A 341 -18.79 -8.37 25.54
C GLY A 341 -18.26 -9.80 25.41
N TRP A 342 -17.26 -10.11 26.24
CA TRP A 342 -16.47 -11.32 26.20
C TRP A 342 -16.49 -12.04 27.54
N VAL A 343 -16.60 -13.37 27.52
CA VAL A 343 -16.50 -14.24 28.72
C VAL A 343 -15.38 -15.24 28.51
N GLU A 344 -14.48 -15.34 29.49
CA GLU A 344 -13.35 -16.26 29.44
C GLU A 344 -13.81 -17.72 29.44
N MET A 345 -13.04 -18.56 28.75
CA MET A 345 -13.14 -20.01 28.70
C MET A 345 -11.86 -20.63 29.28
N PRO A 346 -11.70 -20.70 30.61
CA PRO A 346 -10.44 -21.10 31.24
C PRO A 346 -9.96 -22.50 30.83
N ASP A 347 -10.88 -23.42 30.58
CA ASP A 347 -10.58 -24.80 30.15
C ASP A 347 -9.96 -24.89 28.74
N ARG A 348 -9.93 -23.78 27.99
CA ARG A 348 -9.32 -23.67 26.66
C ARG A 348 -8.02 -22.88 26.63
N ALA A 349 -7.51 -22.44 27.80
CA ALA A 349 -6.28 -21.68 27.87
C ALA A 349 -5.09 -22.51 27.33
N VAL A 350 -4.20 -21.83 26.61
CA VAL A 350 -3.04 -22.44 25.96
C VAL A 350 -1.76 -21.84 26.52
N THR A 351 -0.78 -22.67 26.85
CA THR A 351 0.54 -22.21 27.27
C THR A 351 1.30 -21.62 26.07
N THR A 352 1.92 -20.47 26.26
CA THR A 352 2.67 -19.77 25.20
C THR A 352 4.16 -19.66 25.55
N PRO A 353 5.05 -19.53 24.54
CA PRO A 353 6.46 -19.31 24.82
C PRO A 353 6.72 -18.02 25.61
N PRO A 354 7.86 -17.91 26.31
CA PRO A 354 8.27 -16.63 26.89
C PRO A 354 8.39 -15.57 25.79
N ARG A 355 8.23 -14.30 26.18
CA ARG A 355 8.45 -13.10 25.35
C ARG A 355 7.52 -12.98 24.14
N CYS A 356 6.35 -13.63 24.18
CA CYS A 356 5.36 -13.51 23.12
C CYS A 356 4.85 -12.08 22.97
N GLN A 357 4.93 -11.56 21.75
CA GLN A 357 4.42 -10.24 21.36
C GLN A 357 3.20 -10.32 20.43
N GLY A 358 2.98 -11.47 19.78
CA GLY A 358 1.89 -11.66 18.83
C GLY A 358 1.52 -13.14 18.67
N VAL A 359 0.36 -13.41 18.09
CA VAL A 359 -0.10 -14.78 17.79
C VAL A 359 -0.98 -14.86 16.55
N ILE A 360 -0.81 -15.93 15.77
CA ILE A 360 -1.77 -16.43 14.76
C ILE A 360 -2.32 -17.77 15.28
N VAL A 361 -3.64 -17.95 15.17
CA VAL A 361 -4.33 -19.18 15.59
C VAL A 361 -4.81 -19.95 14.36
N ARG A 362 -4.32 -21.19 14.19
CA ARG A 362 -4.68 -22.10 13.09
C ARG A 362 -5.34 -23.37 13.65
N ASN A 363 -5.93 -24.20 12.78
CA ASN A 363 -6.66 -25.39 13.25
C ASN A 363 -5.75 -26.47 13.85
N GLY A 364 -4.49 -26.55 13.43
CA GLY A 364 -3.52 -27.53 13.95
C GLY A 364 -2.47 -26.96 14.90
N GLU A 365 -2.26 -25.65 14.86
CA GLU A 365 -1.08 -25.01 15.45
C GLU A 365 -1.31 -23.53 15.79
N TYR A 366 -0.34 -22.95 16.49
CA TYR A 366 -0.22 -21.54 16.79
C TYR A 366 1.11 -21.04 16.23
N VAL A 367 1.15 -19.81 15.74
CA VAL A 367 2.40 -19.14 15.36
C VAL A 367 2.58 -17.91 16.23
N PHE A 368 3.65 -17.86 17.01
CA PHE A 368 3.95 -16.75 17.91
C PHE A 368 5.13 -15.95 17.39
N SER A 369 5.07 -14.63 17.50
CA SER A 369 6.30 -13.81 17.49
C SER A 369 6.81 -13.67 18.92
N THR A 370 8.12 -13.77 19.09
CA THR A 370 8.77 -13.67 20.39
C THR A 370 9.96 -12.73 20.33
N SER A 371 10.00 -11.77 21.26
CA SER A 371 11.02 -10.73 21.28
C SER A 371 11.14 -10.11 22.67
N PHE A 372 12.36 -9.79 23.09
CA PHE A 372 12.60 -8.92 24.24
C PHE A 372 13.99 -8.29 24.19
N GLY A 373 14.05 -6.96 24.28
CA GLY A 373 15.29 -6.20 24.28
C GLY A 373 15.85 -5.99 22.86
N ARG A 374 16.39 -4.79 22.62
CA ARG A 374 16.79 -4.33 21.28
C ARG A 374 17.98 -5.08 20.67
N ASP A 375 18.84 -5.66 21.52
CA ASP A 375 20.08 -6.34 21.13
C ASP A 375 19.91 -7.87 21.00
N ASN A 376 18.68 -8.38 21.16
CA ASN A 376 18.40 -9.81 21.06
C ASN A 376 17.65 -10.12 19.75
N GLU A 377 18.09 -11.18 19.08
CA GLU A 377 17.33 -11.77 17.98
C GLU A 377 15.93 -12.15 18.45
N SER A 378 14.95 -11.90 17.58
CA SER A 378 13.59 -12.37 17.79
C SER A 378 13.42 -13.77 17.21
N ALA A 379 12.26 -14.38 17.44
CA ALA A 379 11.91 -15.62 16.78
C ALA A 379 10.43 -15.73 16.48
N LEU A 380 10.11 -16.39 15.35
CA LEU A 380 8.82 -17.02 15.18
C LEU A 380 8.83 -18.41 15.80
N VAL A 381 7.81 -18.74 16.58
CA VAL A 381 7.64 -20.05 17.22
C VAL A 381 6.36 -20.67 16.71
N VAL A 382 6.48 -21.76 15.97
CA VAL A 382 5.36 -22.63 15.61
C VAL A 382 5.14 -23.58 16.77
N GLN A 383 3.91 -23.64 17.27
CA GLN A 383 3.51 -24.52 18.38
C GLN A 383 2.32 -25.38 17.99
N ASP A 384 2.50 -26.70 18.00
CA ASP A 384 1.40 -27.65 17.83
C ASP A 384 0.45 -27.62 19.04
N HIS A 385 -0.78 -28.10 18.87
CA HIS A 385 -1.76 -28.15 19.97
C HIS A 385 -1.37 -29.07 21.13
N ASP A 386 -0.42 -29.98 20.94
CA ASP A 386 0.14 -30.80 22.03
C ASP A 386 1.26 -30.08 22.81
N GLY A 387 1.66 -28.90 22.35
CA GLY A 387 2.69 -28.06 22.96
C GLY A 387 4.11 -28.23 22.39
N SER A 388 4.35 -29.11 21.40
CA SER A 388 5.64 -29.12 20.70
C SER A 388 5.90 -27.80 19.98
N ARG A 389 7.17 -27.39 19.94
CA ARG A 389 7.59 -26.10 19.38
C ARG A 389 8.76 -26.24 18.43
N GLU A 390 8.68 -25.49 17.35
CA GLU A 390 9.80 -25.21 16.45
C GLU A 390 10.04 -23.70 16.39
N SER A 391 11.29 -23.27 16.32
CA SER A 391 11.68 -21.87 16.43
C SER A 391 12.51 -21.45 15.23
N TYR A 392 12.19 -20.29 14.68
CA TYR A 392 12.80 -19.71 13.49
C TYR A 392 13.35 -18.34 13.88
N ALA A 393 14.64 -18.08 13.64
CA ALA A 393 15.26 -16.81 14.00
C ALA A 393 14.69 -15.67 13.13
N PHE A 394 14.44 -14.50 13.72
CA PHE A 394 13.81 -13.34 13.10
C PHE A 394 14.56 -12.05 13.46
N PRO A 395 14.43 -10.98 12.64
CA PRO A 395 14.98 -9.68 12.96
C PRO A 395 14.57 -9.17 14.34
N ASN A 396 15.44 -8.40 14.99
CA ASN A 396 15.23 -7.93 16.37
C ASN A 396 13.92 -7.13 16.50
N MET A 397 13.33 -7.21 17.70
CA MET A 397 12.12 -6.46 18.06
C MET A 397 10.89 -6.81 17.23
N SER A 398 10.66 -8.10 16.92
CA SER A 398 9.41 -8.54 16.29
C SER A 398 8.22 -8.35 17.23
N GLU A 399 7.12 -7.79 16.72
CA GLU A 399 5.91 -7.48 17.49
C GLU A 399 4.69 -8.21 16.92
N GLY A 400 3.60 -7.52 16.58
CA GLY A 400 2.41 -8.12 15.98
C GLY A 400 2.70 -8.87 14.68
N LEU A 401 1.96 -9.95 14.45
CA LEU A 401 1.98 -10.73 13.21
C LEU A 401 0.57 -11.10 12.76
N VAL A 402 0.41 -11.27 11.45
CA VAL A 402 -0.84 -11.70 10.81
C VAL A 402 -0.56 -12.67 9.69
N GLU A 403 -1.54 -13.52 9.37
CA GLU A 403 -1.51 -14.36 8.18
C GLU A 403 -2.23 -13.66 7.03
N VAL A 404 -1.53 -13.47 5.91
CA VAL A 404 -2.07 -12.88 4.68
C VAL A 404 -1.66 -13.78 3.52
N ASP A 405 -2.63 -14.30 2.78
CA ASP A 405 -2.41 -15.01 1.51
C ASP A 405 -1.30 -16.08 1.57
N GLY A 406 -1.32 -16.90 2.62
CA GLY A 406 -0.36 -17.99 2.80
C GLY A 406 1.04 -17.53 3.27
N ASN A 407 1.16 -16.29 3.72
CA ASN A 407 2.37 -15.72 4.30
C ASN A 407 2.10 -15.18 5.71
N VAL A 408 3.12 -15.22 6.55
CA VAL A 408 3.15 -14.58 7.85
C VAL A 408 3.81 -13.21 7.69
N LEU A 409 3.05 -12.15 7.92
CA LEU A 409 3.55 -10.78 7.98
C LEU A 409 3.86 -10.42 9.43
N VAL A 410 5.03 -9.83 9.68
CA VAL A 410 5.51 -9.45 11.02
C VAL A 410 5.96 -8.00 11.01
N THR A 411 5.60 -7.25 12.05
CA THR A 411 6.05 -5.86 12.28
C THR A 411 7.15 -5.77 13.34
N TYR A 412 7.87 -4.65 13.36
CA TYR A 412 9.08 -4.49 14.18
C TYR A 412 9.20 -3.11 14.83
N GLU A 413 9.49 -3.06 16.12
CA GLU A 413 9.79 -1.77 16.78
C GLU A 413 11.11 -1.16 16.30
N SER A 414 12.01 -1.97 15.74
CA SER A 414 13.42 -1.65 15.50
C SER A 414 13.68 -0.43 14.62
N GLY A 415 12.73 -0.05 13.77
CA GLY A 415 12.81 1.14 12.93
C GLY A 415 12.35 2.46 13.59
N ALA A 416 11.83 2.41 14.83
CA ALA A 416 11.35 3.60 15.55
C ALA A 416 12.52 4.50 16.00
N THR A 417 12.28 5.82 16.09
CA THR A 417 13.32 6.81 16.45
C THR A 417 13.97 6.52 17.80
N LYS A 418 13.20 6.01 18.77
CA LYS A 418 13.68 5.60 20.09
C LYS A 418 14.89 4.65 20.02
N TYR A 419 14.96 3.86 18.95
CA TYR A 419 15.99 2.85 18.77
C TYR A 419 17.06 3.24 17.74
N GLY A 420 17.02 4.47 17.17
CA GLY A 420 18.05 4.95 16.25
C GLY A 420 19.39 5.27 16.95
N GLY A 421 20.52 4.97 16.30
CA GLY A 421 21.88 5.32 16.75
C GLY A 421 23.00 4.35 16.30
N ASP A 422 24.26 4.75 16.54
CA ASP A 422 25.51 4.04 16.19
C ASP A 422 25.84 2.85 17.12
N GLU A 423 24.97 1.85 17.21
CA GLU A 423 25.29 0.57 17.88
C GLU A 423 25.35 -0.57 16.86
N ASP A 424 26.53 -1.21 16.72
CA ASP A 424 26.84 -2.23 15.71
C ASP A 424 25.90 -3.46 15.71
N ASP A 425 25.19 -3.70 16.81
CA ASP A 425 24.30 -4.84 17.03
C ASP A 425 22.82 -4.52 16.74
N LEU A 426 22.48 -3.26 16.44
CA LEU A 426 21.10 -2.86 16.16
C LEU A 426 20.70 -3.26 14.73
N TRP A 427 19.58 -3.99 14.60
CA TRP A 427 19.05 -4.45 13.31
C TRP A 427 17.72 -3.72 13.00
N PRO A 428 17.78 -2.51 12.40
CA PRO A 428 16.57 -1.76 12.07
C PRO A 428 15.83 -2.41 10.90
N THR A 429 14.54 -2.64 11.10
CA THR A 429 13.68 -3.28 10.10
C THR A 429 12.55 -2.31 9.74
N PRO A 430 12.70 -1.54 8.65
CA PRO A 430 11.76 -0.46 8.31
C PRO A 430 10.51 -0.94 7.53
N ASN A 431 10.45 -2.23 7.24
CA ASN A 431 9.38 -2.91 6.51
C ASN A 431 8.79 -4.03 7.36
N LEU A 432 7.55 -4.40 7.09
CA LEU A 432 7.08 -5.72 7.48
C LEU A 432 7.93 -6.78 6.78
N THR A 433 8.11 -7.95 7.38
CA THR A 433 8.63 -9.13 6.67
C THR A 433 7.47 -10.02 6.28
N SER A 434 7.50 -10.58 5.08
CA SER A 434 6.53 -11.57 4.59
C SER A 434 7.22 -12.92 4.44
N THR A 435 6.81 -13.91 5.24
CA THR A 435 7.41 -15.25 5.24
C THR A 435 6.38 -16.29 4.80
N PRO A 436 6.61 -17.03 3.71
CA PRO A 436 5.68 -18.08 3.30
C PRO A 436 5.47 -19.12 4.40
N LEU A 437 4.23 -19.57 4.60
CA LEU A 437 3.91 -20.66 5.55
C LEU A 437 4.80 -21.89 5.32
N SER A 438 5.04 -22.25 4.06
CA SER A 438 5.92 -23.36 3.69
C SER A 438 7.38 -23.18 4.15
N GLY A 439 7.87 -21.94 4.25
CA GLY A 439 9.19 -21.62 4.82
C GLY A 439 9.26 -21.87 6.32
N LEU A 440 8.12 -21.91 7.00
CA LEU A 440 7.97 -22.25 8.42
C LEU A 440 7.57 -23.72 8.64
N GLY A 441 7.70 -24.57 7.61
CA GLY A 441 7.26 -25.97 7.69
C GLY A 441 5.74 -26.16 7.72
N LEU A 442 4.96 -25.08 7.56
CA LEU A 442 3.51 -25.11 7.66
C LEU A 442 2.87 -25.43 6.30
N SER A 443 1.92 -26.35 6.30
CA SER A 443 1.05 -26.57 5.15
C SER A 443 -0.13 -25.60 5.22
N GLY A 444 -0.49 -24.95 4.10
CA GLY A 444 -1.80 -24.33 3.99
C GLY A 444 -2.89 -25.38 4.23
N GLU A 445 -3.91 -25.08 5.05
CA GLU A 445 -5.07 -25.95 5.18
C GLU A 445 -5.64 -26.19 3.78
N PHE A 446 -5.93 -27.41 3.32
CA PHE A 446 -6.28 -27.66 1.91
C PHE A 446 -7.79 -27.81 1.74
N PHE A 447 -8.42 -26.81 1.15
CA PHE A 447 -9.83 -26.82 0.73
C PHE A 447 -9.85 -26.41 -0.74
N ILE A 448 -10.69 -27.00 -1.59
CA ILE A 448 -10.89 -26.53 -2.97
C ILE A 448 -12.38 -26.46 -3.22
N GLY A 449 -12.93 -25.26 -3.32
CA GLY A 449 -14.24 -25.01 -3.93
C GLY A 449 -14.11 -24.89 -5.46
N PRO A 450 -14.43 -25.93 -6.26
CA PRO A 450 -14.34 -25.84 -7.72
C PRO A 450 -15.27 -24.76 -8.31
N GLU A 451 -16.40 -24.46 -7.64
CA GLU A 451 -17.31 -23.39 -8.06
C GLU A 451 -16.70 -21.99 -7.88
N SER A 452 -16.00 -21.75 -6.77
CA SER A 452 -15.39 -20.46 -6.49
C SER A 452 -14.20 -20.21 -7.43
N LEU A 453 -13.43 -21.24 -7.82
CA LEU A 453 -12.37 -21.12 -8.84
C LEU A 453 -12.91 -20.61 -10.18
N VAL A 454 -14.09 -21.09 -10.61
CA VAL A 454 -14.75 -20.65 -11.85
C VAL A 454 -15.26 -19.21 -11.72
N LEU A 455 -15.80 -18.85 -10.56
CA LEU A 455 -16.29 -17.50 -10.28
C LEU A 455 -15.16 -16.47 -10.39
N VAL A 456 -14.04 -16.70 -9.70
CA VAL A 456 -12.90 -15.77 -9.73
C VAL A 456 -12.25 -15.74 -11.12
N ALA A 457 -12.22 -16.85 -11.85
CA ALA A 457 -11.77 -16.84 -13.24
C ALA A 457 -12.65 -15.96 -14.15
N ALA A 458 -13.96 -15.91 -13.90
CA ALA A 458 -14.88 -15.05 -14.64
C ALA A 458 -14.70 -13.56 -14.27
N GLU A 459 -14.47 -13.28 -12.99
CA GLU A 459 -14.22 -11.93 -12.48
C GLU A 459 -12.93 -11.31 -13.06
N LEU A 460 -11.87 -12.11 -13.21
CA LEU A 460 -10.61 -11.69 -13.85
C LEU A 460 -10.76 -11.25 -15.31
N GLU A 461 -11.80 -11.67 -16.04
CA GLU A 461 -11.98 -11.26 -17.44
C GLU A 461 -12.24 -9.75 -17.58
N GLY A 462 -12.92 -9.15 -16.59
CA GLY A 462 -13.21 -7.71 -16.54
C GLY A 462 -11.93 -6.86 -16.59
N PRO A 463 -11.05 -6.95 -15.57
CA PRO A 463 -9.82 -6.18 -15.53
C PRO A 463 -8.88 -6.53 -16.69
N GLY A 464 -8.80 -7.80 -17.10
CA GLY A 464 -7.98 -8.22 -18.25
C GLY A 464 -8.36 -7.52 -19.56
N ARG A 465 -9.65 -7.50 -19.89
CA ARG A 465 -10.17 -6.79 -21.07
C ARG A 465 -9.99 -5.27 -20.95
N ARG A 466 -10.22 -4.72 -19.75
CA ARG A 466 -10.07 -3.29 -19.48
C ARG A 466 -8.64 -2.84 -19.74
N MET A 467 -7.65 -3.47 -19.12
CA MET A 467 -6.24 -3.14 -19.34
C MET A 467 -5.81 -3.26 -20.80
N THR A 468 -6.28 -4.29 -21.51
CA THR A 468 -5.98 -4.46 -22.94
C THR A 468 -6.53 -3.29 -23.75
N ARG A 469 -7.78 -2.89 -23.50
CA ARG A 469 -8.40 -1.73 -24.15
C ARG A 469 -7.65 -0.44 -23.80
N THR A 470 -7.41 -0.19 -22.52
CA THR A 470 -6.68 0.99 -22.06
C THR A 470 -5.27 1.06 -22.66
N SER A 471 -4.61 -0.09 -22.85
CA SER A 471 -3.31 -0.13 -23.55
C SER A 471 -3.38 0.40 -24.99
N HIS A 472 -4.49 0.15 -25.70
CA HIS A 472 -4.70 0.66 -27.04
C HIS A 472 -5.02 2.16 -27.02
N ASP A 473 -5.84 2.60 -26.05
CA ASP A 473 -6.22 4.00 -25.89
C ASP A 473 -4.99 4.86 -25.53
N VAL A 474 -4.15 4.39 -24.59
CA VAL A 474 -2.86 5.01 -24.25
C VAL A 474 -1.93 5.02 -25.46
N ALA A 475 -1.78 3.90 -26.17
CA ALA A 475 -0.93 3.83 -27.36
C ALA A 475 -1.40 4.75 -28.51
N ALA A 476 -2.65 5.20 -28.50
CA ALA A 476 -3.21 6.16 -29.44
C ALA A 476 -2.91 7.62 -29.07
N VAL A 477 -2.42 7.90 -27.85
CA VAL A 477 -1.97 9.24 -27.46
C VAL A 477 -0.80 9.66 -28.37
N ARG A 478 -0.95 10.82 -29.00
CA ARG A 478 0.03 11.40 -29.92
C ARG A 478 0.26 12.85 -29.51
N LEU A 479 1.47 13.14 -29.08
CA LEU A 479 1.95 14.49 -28.83
C LEU A 479 3.30 14.65 -29.54
N SER A 480 3.39 15.59 -30.46
CA SER A 480 4.60 15.90 -31.21
C SER A 480 5.19 17.22 -30.75
N ALA A 481 6.47 17.43 -31.05
CA ALA A 481 7.14 18.70 -30.77
C ALA A 481 6.45 19.89 -31.47
N GLY A 482 5.83 19.64 -32.62
CA GLY A 482 5.11 20.66 -33.37
C GLY A 482 3.88 21.17 -32.63
N ASP A 483 3.19 20.29 -31.90
CA ASP A 483 1.95 20.60 -31.17
C ASP A 483 2.21 21.55 -29.99
N LEU A 484 3.45 21.61 -29.50
CA LEU A 484 3.89 22.45 -28.38
C LEU A 484 4.49 23.79 -28.83
N GLY A 485 4.44 24.09 -30.12
CA GLY A 485 5.10 25.25 -30.71
C GLY A 485 6.60 25.05 -30.90
N LYS A 486 7.24 25.95 -31.67
CA LYS A 486 8.65 25.84 -32.06
C LYS A 486 9.59 26.37 -30.98
N VAL A 487 9.57 25.78 -29.78
CA VAL A 487 10.48 26.10 -28.67
C VAL A 487 11.55 25.01 -28.46
N PRO A 488 12.75 25.37 -27.96
CA PRO A 488 13.87 24.43 -27.82
C PRO A 488 13.55 23.13 -27.07
N GLN A 489 12.72 23.21 -26.01
CA GLN A 489 12.42 22.07 -25.14
C GLN A 489 11.27 21.17 -25.64
N ALA A 490 10.48 21.64 -26.63
CA ALA A 490 9.33 20.88 -27.13
C ALA A 490 9.68 19.47 -27.66
N PRO A 491 10.79 19.26 -28.40
CA PRO A 491 11.21 17.93 -28.83
C PRO A 491 11.50 16.96 -27.69
N ASP A 492 12.19 17.43 -26.65
CA ASP A 492 12.61 16.60 -25.52
C ASP A 492 11.40 16.18 -24.68
N PHE A 493 10.50 17.13 -24.39
CA PHE A 493 9.25 16.85 -23.69
C PHE A 493 8.37 15.86 -24.48
N ALA A 494 8.13 16.11 -25.77
CA ALA A 494 7.33 15.22 -26.61
C ALA A 494 7.94 13.81 -26.72
N GLN A 495 9.28 13.71 -26.73
CA GLN A 495 9.98 12.44 -26.73
C GLN A 495 9.85 11.70 -25.38
N ALA A 496 9.93 12.42 -24.25
CA ALA A 496 9.73 11.86 -22.92
C ALA A 496 8.32 11.29 -22.76
N VAL A 497 7.29 12.08 -23.10
CA VAL A 497 5.88 11.64 -23.11
C VAL A 497 5.70 10.40 -23.99
N ARG A 498 6.22 10.41 -25.23
CA ARG A 498 6.10 9.27 -26.14
C ARG A 498 6.72 7.99 -25.58
N ARG A 499 7.87 8.08 -24.92
CA ARG A 499 8.54 6.93 -24.30
C ARG A 499 7.71 6.35 -23.15
N LEU A 500 7.21 7.22 -22.27
CA LEU A 500 6.38 6.80 -21.13
C LEU A 500 5.06 6.19 -21.59
N VAL A 501 4.34 6.86 -22.51
CA VAL A 501 3.10 6.34 -23.10
C VAL A 501 3.30 4.96 -23.73
N ALA A 502 4.41 4.75 -24.45
CA ALA A 502 4.73 3.45 -25.02
C ALA A 502 4.99 2.39 -23.92
N SER A 503 5.79 2.74 -22.90
CA SER A 503 6.10 1.87 -21.77
C SER A 503 4.85 1.46 -20.99
N ILE A 504 3.98 2.43 -20.68
CA ILE A 504 2.68 2.22 -20.01
C ILE A 504 1.81 1.30 -20.87
N GLY A 505 1.68 1.58 -22.17
CA GLY A 505 0.89 0.77 -23.09
C GLY A 505 1.38 -0.68 -23.15
N ASP A 506 2.69 -0.90 -23.21
CA ASP A 506 3.27 -2.25 -23.22
C ASP A 506 3.06 -2.98 -21.88
N GLY A 507 3.23 -2.27 -20.75
CA GLY A 507 2.95 -2.77 -19.41
C GLY A 507 1.49 -3.20 -19.23
N LEU A 508 0.53 -2.34 -19.60
CA LEU A 508 -0.90 -2.65 -19.52
C LEU A 508 -1.29 -3.84 -20.40
N ARG A 509 -0.70 -3.97 -21.58
CA ARG A 509 -0.94 -5.12 -22.47
C ARG A 509 -0.40 -6.42 -21.86
N ALA A 510 0.79 -6.36 -21.27
CA ALA A 510 1.40 -7.51 -20.59
C ALA A 510 0.54 -7.92 -19.38
N SER A 511 0.11 -6.96 -18.54
CA SER A 511 -0.78 -7.21 -17.40
C SER A 511 -2.12 -7.78 -17.84
N GLY A 512 -2.74 -7.25 -18.89
CA GLY A 512 -3.98 -7.79 -19.45
C GLY A 512 -3.85 -9.24 -19.93
N THR A 513 -2.73 -9.57 -20.58
CA THR A 513 -2.42 -10.94 -21.02
C THR A 513 -2.20 -11.88 -19.84
N ALA A 514 -1.46 -11.43 -18.83
CA ALA A 514 -1.16 -12.22 -17.64
C ALA A 514 -2.41 -12.48 -16.78
N VAL A 515 -3.32 -11.51 -16.66
CA VAL A 515 -4.66 -11.72 -16.06
C VAL A 515 -5.46 -12.77 -16.83
N GLY A 516 -5.43 -12.73 -18.17
CA GLY A 516 -6.08 -13.75 -19.00
C GLY A 516 -5.54 -15.16 -18.73
N HIS A 517 -4.21 -15.30 -18.62
CA HIS A 517 -3.57 -16.57 -18.27
C HIS A 517 -3.91 -17.07 -16.86
N ALA A 518 -4.02 -16.16 -15.88
CA ALA A 518 -4.46 -16.50 -14.53
C ALA A 518 -5.90 -17.06 -14.54
N ALA A 519 -6.81 -16.40 -15.25
CA ALA A 519 -8.19 -16.86 -15.41
C ALA A 519 -8.27 -18.24 -16.08
N ASP A 520 -7.50 -18.47 -17.15
CA ASP A 520 -7.49 -19.76 -17.84
C ASP A 520 -6.90 -20.89 -16.98
N SER A 521 -5.90 -20.56 -16.16
CA SER A 521 -5.32 -21.51 -15.20
C SER A 521 -6.34 -21.93 -14.13
N LEU A 522 -7.08 -20.98 -13.56
CA LEU A 522 -8.16 -21.28 -12.60
C LEU A 522 -9.24 -22.18 -13.22
N ARG A 523 -9.68 -21.89 -14.45
CA ARG A 523 -10.65 -22.75 -15.18
C ARG A 523 -10.11 -24.15 -15.42
N ALA A 524 -8.82 -24.30 -15.71
CA ALA A 524 -8.18 -25.59 -15.87
C ALA A 524 -8.20 -26.38 -14.55
N THR A 525 -7.77 -25.75 -13.45
CA THR A 525 -7.77 -26.34 -12.10
C THR A 525 -9.17 -26.77 -11.67
N ALA A 526 -10.20 -25.93 -11.88
CA ALA A 526 -11.58 -26.27 -11.55
C ALA A 526 -12.08 -27.52 -12.29
N ARG A 527 -11.73 -27.67 -13.57
CA ARG A 527 -12.07 -28.87 -14.38
C ARG A 527 -11.34 -30.13 -13.90
N ASP A 528 -10.12 -29.99 -13.41
CA ASP A 528 -9.34 -31.13 -12.89
C ASP A 528 -9.88 -31.59 -11.54
N ALA A 529 -10.27 -30.65 -10.67
CA ALA A 529 -10.93 -30.94 -9.41
C ALA A 529 -12.25 -31.68 -9.62
N ALA A 530 -13.15 -31.16 -10.47
CA ALA A 530 -14.43 -31.80 -10.77
C ALA A 530 -14.28 -33.22 -11.33
N ARG A 531 -13.30 -33.44 -12.23
CA ARG A 531 -13.01 -34.77 -12.77
C ARG A 531 -12.53 -35.77 -11.71
N THR A 532 -11.78 -35.28 -10.73
CA THR A 532 -11.28 -36.11 -9.63
C THR A 532 -12.42 -36.50 -8.70
N ASP A 533 -13.29 -35.55 -8.35
CA ASP A 533 -14.48 -35.81 -7.53
C ASP A 533 -15.42 -36.83 -8.18
N ASP A 534 -15.70 -36.68 -9.48
CA ASP A 534 -16.51 -37.63 -10.25
C ASP A 534 -15.91 -39.05 -10.24
N ALA A 535 -14.58 -39.16 -10.36
CA ALA A 535 -13.87 -40.45 -10.35
C ALA A 535 -13.90 -41.10 -8.96
N VAL A 536 -13.72 -40.33 -7.89
CA VAL A 536 -13.81 -40.80 -6.50
C VAL A 536 -15.23 -41.24 -6.17
N HIS A 537 -16.24 -40.45 -6.53
CA HIS A 537 -17.65 -40.79 -6.34
C HIS A 537 -18.02 -42.09 -7.06
N SER A 538 -17.63 -42.20 -8.34
CA SER A 538 -17.84 -43.42 -9.14
C SER A 538 -17.13 -44.65 -8.55
N GLY A 539 -15.98 -44.46 -7.90
CA GLY A 539 -15.24 -45.52 -7.19
C GLY A 539 -15.97 -46.01 -5.94
N PHE A 540 -16.50 -45.10 -5.12
CA PHE A 540 -17.28 -45.43 -3.93
C PHE A 540 -18.62 -46.10 -4.27
N ASP A 541 -19.27 -45.68 -5.36
CA ASP A 541 -20.52 -46.31 -5.82
C ASP A 541 -20.30 -47.74 -6.31
N ARG A 542 -19.17 -48.03 -6.97
CA ARG A 542 -18.79 -49.41 -7.32
C ARG A 542 -18.49 -50.25 -6.09
N ALA A 543 -17.76 -49.71 -5.11
CA ALA A 543 -17.42 -50.42 -3.88
C ALA A 543 -18.63 -50.70 -2.96
N ARG A 544 -19.77 -50.05 -3.18
CA ARG A 544 -21.05 -50.33 -2.49
C ARG A 544 -21.92 -51.38 -3.18
N LEU A 545 -21.60 -51.74 -4.42
CA LEU A 545 -22.35 -52.71 -5.23
C LEU A 545 -21.67 -54.08 -5.29
N ASP A 546 -20.43 -54.19 -4.82
CA ASP A 546 -19.70 -55.43 -4.52
C ASP A 546 -19.81 -55.76 -3.02
#